data_AF-A0A924ZIN9-F1
#
_entry.id   AF-A0A924ZIN9-F1
#
_cell.length_a   1.000
_cell.length_b   1.000
_cell.length_c   1.000
_cell.angle_alpha   90.00
_cell.angle_beta   90.00
_cell.angle_gamma   90.00
#
_symmetry.space_group_name_H-M   'P 1'
#
loop_
_entity.id
_entity.type
_entity.pdbx_description
1 polymer ?
#
loop_
_entity_poly.entity_id
_entity_poly.type
_entity_poly.pdbx_seq_one_letter_code
_entity_poly.pdbx_strand_id
1 'polypeptide(L)'
;MNVYYHNTGGTILDTVLRRMAVGGRIVQCGTAATASWQPLPTGPRNEREIMTRRLVWSGFVIFDHMAEYAACCDVLAAMNASGRLTWLTDLQQGIAQAPGAIAALYAGANTGKSLIYIG
;
A
#
# COMPACT_ATOMS: atom_id res chain seq x y z
N MET A 1 3.41 -12.81 12.57
CA MET A 1 2.50 -12.38 11.48
C MET A 1 2.69 -13.29 10.27
N ASN A 2 1.61 -13.82 9.70
CA ASN A 2 1.67 -14.78 8.59
C ASN A 2 1.68 -14.09 7.22
N VAL A 3 0.94 -13.00 7.08
CA VAL A 3 0.86 -12.21 5.84
C VAL A 3 1.05 -10.74 6.20
N TYR A 4 1.88 -10.03 5.43
CA TYR A 4 2.08 -8.60 5.53
C TYR A 4 1.84 -7.95 4.17
N TYR A 5 0.76 -7.18 4.05
CA TYR A 5 0.50 -6.35 2.88
C TYR A 5 1.19 -4.99 3.08
N HIS A 6 2.23 -4.73 2.29
CA HIS A 6 3.20 -3.70 2.60
C HIS A 6 3.16 -2.53 1.59
N ASN A 7 2.78 -1.34 2.09
CA ASN A 7 2.63 -0.13 1.28
C ASN A 7 3.75 0.92 1.49
N THR A 8 4.56 0.79 2.55
CA THR A 8 5.35 1.93 3.06
C THR A 8 6.85 1.86 2.83
N GLY A 9 7.51 0.71 2.91
CA GLY A 9 8.95 0.63 3.12
C GLY A 9 9.42 1.14 4.50
N GLY A 10 10.70 1.48 4.60
CA GLY A 10 11.31 2.18 5.73
C GLY A 10 11.26 1.43 7.07
N THR A 11 11.32 2.19 8.16
CA THR A 11 11.44 1.66 9.54
C THR A 11 10.30 0.72 9.97
N ILE A 12 9.12 0.87 9.35
CA ILE A 12 7.97 -0.02 9.58
C ILE A 12 8.32 -1.43 9.08
N LEU A 13 8.85 -1.55 7.86
CA LEU A 13 9.30 -2.83 7.30
C LEU A 13 10.38 -3.48 8.17
N ASP A 14 11.37 -2.68 8.55
CA ASP A 14 12.52 -3.13 9.36
C ASP A 14 12.06 -3.73 10.70
N THR A 15 11.01 -3.16 11.29
CA THR A 15 10.42 -3.62 12.54
C THR A 15 9.56 -4.87 12.32
N VAL A 16 8.77 -4.89 11.25
CA VAL A 16 7.81 -5.97 10.96
C VAL A 16 8.50 -7.27 10.58
N LEU A 17 9.60 -7.22 9.83
CA LEU A 17 10.32 -8.43 9.37
C LEU A 17 10.68 -9.37 10.52
N ARG A 18 11.13 -8.83 11.65
CA ARG A 18 11.49 -9.60 12.85
C ARG A 18 10.29 -10.20 13.59
N ARG A 19 9.08 -9.81 13.22
CA ARG A 19 7.81 -10.31 13.78
C ARG A 19 7.06 -11.24 12.83
N MET A 20 7.62 -11.50 11.64
CA MET A 20 7.04 -12.46 10.70
C MET A 20 7.16 -13.89 11.25
N ALA A 21 6.12 -14.68 11.03
CA ALA A 21 6.15 -16.11 11.32
C ALA A 21 7.07 -16.82 10.32
N VAL A 22 7.52 -18.02 10.69
CA VAL A 22 8.20 -18.92 9.76
C VAL A 22 7.26 -19.24 8.59
N GLY A 23 7.73 -19.13 7.35
CA GLY A 23 6.92 -19.29 6.14
C GLY A 23 6.00 -18.11 5.81
N GLY A 24 6.17 -16.98 6.50
CA GLY A 24 5.35 -15.78 6.30
C GLY A 24 5.50 -15.17 4.89
N ARG A 25 4.45 -14.49 4.43
CA ARG A 25 4.36 -13.87 3.10
C ARG A 25 4.33 -12.35 3.19
N ILE A 26 5.10 -11.69 2.34
CA ILE A 26 5.13 -10.25 2.20
C ILE A 26 4.69 -9.91 0.78
N VAL A 27 3.63 -9.11 0.68
CA VAL A 27 3.13 -8.55 -0.58
C VAL A 27 3.60 -7.09 -0.63
N GLN A 28 4.62 -6.82 -1.44
CA GLN A 28 5.16 -5.49 -1.63
C GLN A 28 4.30 -4.72 -2.64
N CYS A 29 3.41 -3.88 -2.13
CA CYS A 29 2.55 -3.01 -2.95
C CYS A 29 3.17 -1.63 -3.19
N GLY A 30 3.98 -1.11 -2.26
CA GLY A 30 4.52 0.24 -2.40
C GLY A 30 5.61 0.58 -1.39
N THR A 31 6.20 1.77 -1.57
CA THR A 31 7.34 2.28 -0.78
C THR A 31 7.11 3.73 -0.38
N ALA A 32 5.91 4.05 0.13
CA ALA A 32 5.49 5.44 0.37
C ALA A 32 6.40 6.25 1.31
N ALA A 33 7.20 5.61 2.16
CA ALA A 33 8.19 6.27 3.02
C ALA A 33 9.44 6.74 2.26
N THR A 34 9.67 6.28 1.04
CA THR A 34 10.82 6.64 0.20
C THR A 34 10.45 7.82 -0.71
N ALA A 35 10.93 9.02 -0.37
CA ALA A 35 10.67 10.23 -1.14
C ALA A 35 11.51 10.34 -2.43
N SER A 36 12.71 9.75 -2.45
CA SER A 36 13.62 9.76 -3.61
C SER A 36 14.36 8.43 -3.71
N TRP A 37 14.62 8.00 -4.94
CA TRP A 37 15.48 6.84 -5.25
C TRP A 37 16.89 7.25 -5.67
N GLN A 38 17.20 8.55 -5.60
CA GLN A 38 18.49 9.12 -5.92
C GLN A 38 18.97 10.04 -4.79
N PRO A 39 20.08 9.71 -4.11
CA PRO A 39 20.80 8.43 -4.22
C PRO A 39 19.92 7.25 -3.77
N LEU A 40 20.34 6.02 -4.10
CA LEU A 40 19.64 4.81 -3.68
C LEU A 40 19.42 4.81 -2.15
N PRO A 41 18.19 4.62 -1.66
CA PRO A 41 17.91 4.56 -0.24
C PRO A 41 18.65 3.39 0.42
N THR A 42 19.21 3.63 1.59
CA THR A 42 19.86 2.59 2.39
C THR A 42 18.90 2.09 3.47
N GLY A 43 19.09 0.84 3.89
CA GLY A 43 18.27 0.22 4.94
C GLY A 43 18.96 -1.02 5.50
N PRO A 44 18.34 -1.67 6.50
CA PRO A 44 18.83 -2.92 7.04
C PRO A 44 18.99 -4.00 5.98
N ARG A 45 20.06 -4.79 6.12
CA ARG A 45 20.31 -5.99 5.34
C ARG A 45 19.43 -7.12 5.86
N ASN A 46 18.28 -7.30 5.21
CA ASN A 46 17.17 -8.15 5.67
C ASN A 46 17.30 -9.63 5.26
N GLU A 47 18.35 -10.01 4.55
CA GLU A 47 18.57 -11.34 3.98
C GLU A 47 18.56 -12.42 5.06
N ARG A 48 19.11 -12.13 6.25
CA ARG A 48 19.10 -13.07 7.37
C ARG A 48 17.69 -13.35 7.89
N GLU A 49 16.84 -12.34 8.02
CA GLU A 49 15.46 -12.52 8.47
C GLU A 49 14.65 -13.32 7.44
N ILE A 50 14.84 -13.02 6.15
CA ILE A 50 14.21 -13.76 5.05
C ILE A 50 14.63 -15.24 5.10
N MET A 51 15.93 -15.51 5.17
CA MET A 51 16.46 -16.88 5.18
C MET A 51 16.02 -17.65 6.43
N THR A 52 16.24 -17.10 7.62
CA THR A 52 15.96 -17.82 8.88
C THR A 52 14.47 -18.04 9.08
N ARG A 53 13.60 -17.19 8.55
CA ARG A 53 12.14 -17.38 8.62
C ARG A 53 11.55 -18.01 7.36
N ARG A 54 12.35 -18.25 6.32
CA ARG A 54 11.88 -18.78 5.02
C ARG A 54 10.71 -17.93 4.47
N LEU A 55 10.89 -16.61 4.47
CA LEU A 55 9.85 -15.69 4.02
C LEU A 55 9.69 -15.77 2.50
N VAL A 56 8.46 -15.62 2.04
CA VAL A 56 8.16 -15.36 0.62
C VAL A 56 7.89 -13.87 0.48
N TRP A 57 8.66 -13.18 -0.35
CA TRP A 57 8.52 -11.75 -0.58
C TRP A 57 8.38 -11.49 -2.07
N SER A 58 7.23 -10.96 -2.48
CA SER A 58 6.93 -10.65 -3.89
C SER A 58 6.45 -9.22 -4.06
N GLY A 59 6.80 -8.61 -5.19
CA GLY A 59 6.13 -7.43 -5.71
C GLY A 59 4.67 -7.71 -6.08
N PHE A 60 3.85 -6.66 -6.04
CA PHE A 60 2.49 -6.65 -6.56
C PHE A 60 2.29 -5.37 -7.38
N VAL A 61 2.00 -5.54 -8.67
CA VAL A 61 1.63 -4.45 -9.59
C VAL A 61 0.26 -4.78 -10.14
N ILE A 62 -0.71 -3.88 -9.93
CA ILE A 62 -2.11 -4.13 -10.32
C ILE A 62 -2.28 -4.44 -11.82
N PHE A 63 -1.41 -3.89 -12.66
CA PHE A 63 -1.44 -4.08 -14.11
C PHE A 63 -1.10 -5.52 -14.55
N ASP A 64 -0.45 -6.32 -13.71
CA ASP A 64 -0.17 -7.73 -13.97
C ASP A 64 -1.41 -8.62 -13.77
N HIS A 65 -2.50 -8.06 -13.21
CA HIS A 65 -3.72 -8.77 -12.81
C HIS A 65 -4.98 -8.20 -13.50
N MET A 66 -4.83 -7.67 -14.72
CA MET A 66 -5.94 -7.06 -15.46
C MET A 66 -7.00 -8.09 -15.89
N ALA A 67 -6.65 -9.38 -16.01
CA ALA A 67 -7.59 -10.44 -16.32
C ALA A 67 -8.62 -10.65 -15.19
N GLU A 68 -8.21 -10.42 -13.94
CA GLU A 68 -9.04 -10.57 -12.74
C GLU A 68 -9.76 -9.28 -12.36
N TYR A 69 -9.40 -8.15 -12.95
CA TYR A 69 -9.83 -6.82 -12.50
C TYR A 69 -11.36 -6.67 -12.44
N ALA A 70 -12.07 -7.01 -13.52
CA ALA A 70 -13.52 -6.86 -13.60
C ALA A 70 -14.24 -7.72 -12.54
N ALA A 71 -13.85 -9.00 -12.42
CA ALA A 71 -14.42 -9.90 -11.42
C ALA A 71 -14.13 -9.42 -9.99
N CYS A 72 -12.95 -8.87 -9.73
CA CYS A 72 -12.64 -8.25 -8.43
C CYS A 72 -13.53 -7.03 -8.14
N CYS A 73 -13.78 -6.18 -9.13
CA CYS A 73 -14.68 -5.04 -8.99
C CYS A 73 -16.10 -5.48 -8.62
N ASP A 74 -16.63 -6.53 -9.23
CA ASP A 74 -17.95 -7.06 -8.92
C ASP A 74 -18.04 -7.56 -7.47
N VAL A 75 -17.02 -8.27 -7.00
CA VAL A 75 -16.93 -8.72 -5.60
C VAL A 75 -16.90 -7.54 -4.64
N LEU A 76 -16.07 -6.53 -4.91
CA LEU A 76 -15.97 -5.34 -4.06
C LEU A 76 -17.28 -4.53 -4.05
N ALA A 77 -17.94 -4.40 -5.21
CA ALA A 77 -19.23 -3.73 -5.33
C ALA A 77 -20.31 -4.46 -4.52
N ALA A 78 -20.35 -5.80 -4.58
CA ALA A 78 -21.27 -6.60 -3.78
C ALA A 78 -20.99 -6.49 -2.26
N MET A 79 -19.70 -6.46 -1.87
CA MET A 79 -19.33 -6.23 -0.47
C MET A 79 -19.73 -4.84 0.02
N ASN A 80 -19.57 -3.80 -0.83
CA ASN A 80 -20.02 -2.45 -0.51
C ASN A 80 -21.55 -2.37 -0.39
N ALA A 81 -22.28 -2.93 -1.36
CA ALA A 81 -23.75 -2.94 -1.34
C ALA A 81 -24.34 -3.70 -0.14
N SER A 82 -23.66 -4.75 0.32
CA SER A 82 -24.06 -5.52 1.51
C SER A 82 -23.57 -4.92 2.84
N GLY A 83 -22.85 -3.79 2.83
CA GLY A 83 -22.28 -3.17 4.02
C GLY A 83 -21.09 -3.92 4.64
N ARG A 84 -20.56 -4.95 3.96
CA ARG A 84 -19.37 -5.71 4.38
C ARG A 84 -18.06 -4.98 4.08
N LEU A 85 -18.11 -3.97 3.22
CA LEU A 85 -17.00 -3.08 2.92
C LEU A 85 -17.45 -1.65 3.18
N THR A 86 -16.74 -0.96 4.07
CA THR A 86 -16.86 0.48 4.28
C THR A 86 -15.67 1.17 3.64
N TRP A 87 -15.86 2.44 3.26
CA TRP A 87 -14.82 3.26 2.66
C TRP A 87 -14.90 4.68 3.22
N LEU A 88 -13.76 5.37 3.14
CA LEU A 88 -13.62 6.74 3.61
C LEU A 88 -12.85 7.52 2.55
N THR A 89 -13.33 8.73 2.24
CA THR A 89 -12.72 9.62 1.28
C THR A 89 -12.48 11.00 1.87
N ASP A 90 -11.39 11.60 1.44
CA ASP A 90 -11.08 13.02 1.62
C ASP A 90 -11.37 13.72 0.30
N LEU A 91 -12.53 14.39 0.20
CA LEU A 91 -13.06 14.97 -1.03
C LEU A 91 -12.83 16.48 -1.05
N GLN A 92 -12.16 16.97 -2.10
CA GLN A 92 -11.92 18.40 -2.32
C GLN A 92 -12.58 18.86 -3.62
N GLN A 93 -13.12 20.07 -3.62
CA GLN A 93 -13.84 20.66 -4.75
C GLN A 93 -12.89 21.45 -5.66
N GLY A 94 -12.86 21.10 -6.94
CA GLY A 94 -12.19 21.87 -7.99
C GLY A 94 -10.73 21.47 -8.21
N ILE A 95 -10.31 21.44 -9.48
CA ILE A 95 -8.98 20.97 -9.90
C ILE A 95 -7.81 21.76 -9.27
N ALA A 96 -8.06 23.03 -8.92
CA ALA A 96 -7.08 23.88 -8.25
C ALA A 96 -6.59 23.31 -6.89
N GLN A 97 -7.36 22.41 -6.28
CA GLN A 97 -6.99 21.75 -5.02
C GLN A 97 -6.00 20.59 -5.19
N ALA A 98 -5.85 20.05 -6.41
CA ALA A 98 -5.01 18.87 -6.65
C ALA A 98 -3.56 18.98 -6.15
N PRO A 99 -2.84 20.11 -6.33
CA PRO A 99 -1.49 20.26 -5.80
C PRO A 99 -1.44 20.16 -4.26
N GLY A 100 -2.39 20.81 -3.57
CA GLY A 100 -2.50 20.76 -2.11
C GLY A 100 -2.86 19.36 -1.61
N ALA A 101 -3.79 18.67 -2.29
CA ALA A 101 -4.18 17.31 -1.97
C ALA A 101 -3.01 16.32 -2.08
N ILE A 102 -2.15 16.46 -3.11
CA ILE A 102 -0.94 15.63 -3.25
C ILE A 102 0.05 15.92 -2.12
N ALA A 103 0.28 17.20 -1.78
CA ALA A 103 1.15 17.56 -0.67
C ALA A 103 0.63 16.99 0.67
N ALA A 104 -0.67 17.09 0.92
CA ALA A 104 -1.34 16.52 2.10
C ALA A 104 -1.19 14.99 2.16
N LEU A 105 -1.32 14.30 1.02
CA LEU A 105 -1.14 12.84 0.93
C LEU A 105 0.26 12.42 1.40
N TYR A 106 1.31 13.08 0.91
CA TYR A 106 2.69 12.76 1.30
C TYR A 106 3.03 13.22 2.72
N ALA A 107 2.34 14.23 3.25
CA ALA A 107 2.42 14.62 4.65
C ALA A 107 1.61 13.68 5.59
N GLY A 108 0.86 12.72 5.04
CA GLY A 108 -0.03 11.84 5.82
C GLY A 108 -1.21 12.56 6.45
N ALA A 109 -1.62 13.71 5.89
CA ALA A 109 -2.70 14.54 6.42
C ALA A 109 -4.08 14.19 5.84
N ASN A 110 -4.16 13.38 4.79
CA ASN A 110 -5.42 12.92 4.22
C ASN A 110 -6.06 11.82 5.09
N THR A 111 -7.39 11.83 5.18
CA THR A 111 -8.14 10.78 5.87
C THR A 111 -8.92 9.95 4.85
N GLY A 112 -8.44 8.74 4.56
CA GLY A 112 -9.01 7.88 3.52
C GLY A 112 -8.52 8.24 2.12
N LYS A 113 -9.26 7.83 1.08
CA LYS A 113 -8.89 8.08 -0.31
C LYS A 113 -9.07 9.56 -0.67
N SER A 114 -7.98 10.24 -1.03
CA SER A 114 -8.04 11.60 -1.55
C SER A 114 -8.69 11.62 -2.94
N LEU A 115 -9.69 12.48 -3.12
CA LEU A 115 -10.47 12.67 -4.34
C LEU A 115 -10.63 14.16 -4.65
N ILE A 116 -10.56 14.51 -5.94
CA ILE A 116 -10.89 15.84 -6.44
C ILE A 116 -12.17 15.74 -7.25
N TYR A 117 -13.21 16.46 -6.86
CA TYR A 117 -14.44 16.56 -7.63
C TYR A 117 -14.37 17.74 -8.59
N ILE A 118 -14.52 17.43 -9.87
CA ILE A 118 -14.73 18.35 -10.98
C ILE A 118 -16.15 18.05 -11.46
N GLY A 119 -17.00 19.07 -11.57
CA GLY A 119 -18.46 18.94 -11.79
C GLY A 119 -18.90 17.78 -12.67
#